data_AF-A0ABD7CA12-F1
#
_entry.id   AF-A0ABD7CA12-F1
#
_cell.length_a   1.000
_cell.length_b   1.000
_cell.length_c   1.000
_cell.angle_alpha   90.00
_cell.angle_beta   90.00
_cell.angle_gamma   90.00
#
_symmetry.space_group_name_H-M   'P 1'
#
loop_
_entity.id
_entity.type
_entity.pdbx_description
1 polymer ?
#
loop_
_entity_poly.entity_id
_entity_poly.type
_entity_poly.pdbx_seq_one_letter_code
_entity_poly.pdbx_strand_id
1 'polypeptide(L)'
;MICFFPRGALFAAMTAVAGVVSAAPATSISLMDATEQASLIESRHSSGEGAAVSSMSTRYYASDEMHFSWDGQQVLTLCEGAVYLRFPEGKPMMLTAEQRQMFAYQAMMSSLGAIAAVGAASGESLEVAADGSGTRSAGESPWAYGVERFDVTTQRMPDGAVRVHSRKTEIVNTTPPARPDDMFSTEDDQAARLSELAPVGSWTEVIVHEGPRLPHVDPAMSLKGWISMGDDQAATVGEARKLHKCK
;
A
#
# COMPACT_ATOMS: atom_id res chain seq x y z
N MET A 1 54.68 22.90 -64.83
CA MET A 1 54.40 22.36 -63.47
C MET A 1 52.90 22.13 -63.39
N ILE A 2 52.41 20.90 -63.61
CA ILE A 2 52.13 19.86 -62.56
C ILE A 2 51.03 20.37 -61.61
N CYS A 3 49.87 19.76 -61.35
CA CYS A 3 49.15 18.55 -61.78
C CYS A 3 47.74 18.52 -61.09
N PHE A 4 46.77 17.80 -61.67
CA PHE A 4 45.66 17.02 -61.06
C PHE A 4 44.38 17.67 -60.41
N PHE A 5 43.22 17.22 -60.92
CA PHE A 5 41.86 17.14 -60.33
C PHE A 5 41.76 15.93 -59.33
N PRO A 6 40.63 15.58 -58.64
CA PRO A 6 39.35 16.26 -58.26
C PRO A 6 38.83 15.93 -56.80
N ARG A 7 37.60 16.41 -56.48
CA ARG A 7 36.55 15.81 -55.58
C ARG A 7 36.87 15.44 -54.11
N GLY A 8 36.08 15.98 -53.18
CA GLY A 8 35.94 15.43 -51.82
C GLY A 8 34.81 16.09 -51.03
N ALA A 9 33.58 15.60 -51.20
CA ALA A 9 32.47 15.91 -50.28
C ALA A 9 32.72 15.18 -48.95
N LEU A 10 32.89 15.95 -47.88
CA LEU A 10 33.01 15.44 -46.51
C LEU A 10 31.61 15.09 -45.98
N PHE A 11 31.21 13.81 -46.15
CA PHE A 11 30.15 13.22 -45.35
C PHE A 11 30.73 12.82 -43.99
N ALA A 12 30.43 13.61 -42.96
CA ALA A 12 30.64 13.21 -41.58
C ALA A 12 29.55 12.19 -41.21
N ALA A 13 29.88 10.91 -41.29
CA ALA A 13 29.05 9.85 -40.74
C ALA A 13 29.14 9.88 -39.21
N MET A 14 28.19 10.53 -38.55
CA MET A 14 27.94 10.30 -37.12
C MET A 14 27.32 8.91 -37.00
N THR A 15 28.14 7.90 -36.69
CA THR A 15 27.63 6.63 -36.19
C THR A 15 27.06 6.88 -34.80
N ALA A 16 25.75 7.10 -34.73
CA ALA A 16 25.00 6.96 -33.50
C ALA A 16 25.18 5.53 -33.01
N VAL A 17 26.06 5.32 -32.02
CA VAL A 17 26.09 4.09 -31.26
C VAL A 17 24.79 4.08 -30.47
N ALA A 18 23.76 3.44 -31.03
CA ALA A 18 22.58 3.06 -30.28
C ALA A 18 23.06 2.07 -29.22
N GLY A 19 23.41 2.59 -28.05
CA GLY A 19 23.63 1.77 -26.88
C GLY A 19 22.34 1.00 -26.64
N VAL A 20 22.39 -0.31 -26.84
CA VAL A 20 21.33 -1.19 -26.36
C VAL A 20 21.42 -1.11 -24.84
N VAL A 21 20.58 -0.27 -24.24
CA VAL A 21 20.32 -0.32 -22.80
C VAL A 21 19.63 -1.66 -22.60
N SER A 22 20.42 -2.67 -22.24
CA SER A 22 19.86 -3.94 -21.80
C SER A 22 19.07 -3.65 -20.54
N ALA A 23 17.75 -3.90 -20.58
CA ALA A 23 16.93 -3.79 -19.39
C ALA A 23 17.55 -4.66 -18.28
N ALA A 24 17.64 -4.11 -17.07
CA ALA A 24 18.12 -4.88 -15.93
C ALA A 24 17.23 -6.12 -15.74
N PRO A 25 17.80 -7.25 -15.30
CA PRO A 25 17.01 -8.44 -15.02
C PRO A 25 15.95 -8.09 -13.96
N ALA A 26 14.70 -8.43 -14.27
CA ALA A 26 13.59 -8.34 -13.32
C ALA A 26 13.38 -9.70 -12.65
N THR A 27 12.96 -9.65 -11.39
CA THR A 27 12.52 -10.82 -10.63
C THR A 27 11.04 -10.71 -10.36
N SER A 28 10.32 -11.80 -10.59
CA SER A 28 8.93 -11.95 -10.17
C SER A 28 8.87 -12.24 -8.67
N ILE A 29 8.06 -11.49 -7.93
CA ILE A 29 7.82 -11.70 -6.49
C ILE A 29 6.32 -11.79 -6.20
N SER A 30 5.94 -12.56 -5.18
CA SER A 30 4.57 -12.57 -4.65
C SER A 30 4.39 -11.41 -3.69
N LEU A 31 3.43 -10.52 -3.95
CA LEU A 31 3.12 -9.43 -3.02
C LEU A 31 2.64 -9.98 -1.67
N MET A 32 1.83 -11.04 -1.70
CA MET A 32 1.30 -11.65 -0.47
C MET A 32 2.43 -12.23 0.39
N ASP A 33 3.34 -12.99 -0.21
CA ASP A 33 4.48 -13.58 0.52
C ASP A 33 5.36 -12.48 1.12
N ALA A 34 5.62 -11.41 0.36
CA ALA A 34 6.38 -10.26 0.84
C ALA A 34 5.69 -9.60 2.04
N THR A 35 4.35 -9.45 2.00
CA THR A 35 3.59 -8.85 3.12
C THR A 35 3.53 -9.75 4.35
N GLU A 36 3.43 -11.07 4.19
CA GLU A 36 3.42 -12.04 5.31
C GLU A 36 4.76 -12.06 6.06
N GLN A 37 5.86 -11.86 5.32
CA GLN A 37 7.23 -11.82 5.83
C GLN A 37 7.68 -10.40 6.21
N ALA A 38 6.82 -9.40 6.09
CA ALA A 38 7.19 -8.01 6.35
C ALA A 38 7.48 -7.77 7.83
N SER A 39 8.47 -6.92 8.08
CA SER A 39 8.74 -6.34 9.40
C SER A 39 8.06 -4.97 9.57
N LEU A 40 7.87 -4.28 8.45
CA LEU A 40 7.18 -2.99 8.35
C LEU A 40 6.47 -2.91 6.99
N ILE A 41 5.24 -2.42 7.01
CA ILE A 41 4.51 -2.01 5.81
C ILE A 41 4.13 -0.55 5.98
N GLU A 42 4.46 0.27 5.00
CA GLU A 42 4.00 1.66 4.92
C GLU A 42 3.00 1.77 3.79
N SER A 43 1.87 2.42 4.04
CA SER A 43 0.87 2.70 3.02
C SER A 43 0.56 4.17 2.93
N ARG A 44 0.33 4.63 1.70
CA ARG A 44 -0.08 5.99 1.40
C ARG A 44 -1.22 5.94 0.41
N HIS A 45 -2.18 6.83 0.58
CA HIS A 45 -3.36 6.88 -0.26
C HIS A 45 -3.78 8.32 -0.52
N SER A 46 -4.26 8.58 -1.74
CA SER A 46 -4.90 9.82 -2.11
C SER A 46 -6.13 9.55 -2.95
N SER A 47 -7.20 10.29 -2.68
CA SER A 47 -8.42 10.25 -3.47
C SER A 47 -8.32 11.01 -4.79
N GLY A 48 -7.17 11.60 -5.14
CA GLY A 48 -6.94 12.25 -6.43
C GLY A 48 -6.34 13.64 -6.33
N GLU A 49 -6.46 14.42 -7.40
CA GLU A 49 -5.84 15.75 -7.51
C GLU A 49 -6.29 16.68 -6.38
N GLY A 50 -5.32 17.30 -5.70
CA GLY A 50 -5.56 18.22 -4.59
C GLY A 50 -5.99 17.58 -3.27
N ALA A 51 -6.22 16.27 -3.23
CA ALA A 51 -6.58 15.57 -1.99
C ALA A 51 -5.35 15.40 -1.07
N ALA A 52 -5.58 15.51 0.24
CA ALA A 52 -4.57 15.19 1.23
C ALA A 52 -4.15 13.71 1.11
N VAL A 53 -2.86 13.45 1.32
CA VAL A 53 -2.33 12.09 1.33
C VAL A 53 -2.43 11.53 2.75
N SER A 54 -3.26 10.50 2.92
CA SER A 54 -3.31 9.73 4.15
C SER A 54 -2.14 8.76 4.17
N SER A 55 -1.46 8.64 5.32
CA SER A 55 -0.31 7.74 5.48
C SER A 55 -0.49 6.87 6.72
N MET A 56 -0.12 5.60 6.61
CA MET A 56 -0.16 4.65 7.70
C MET A 56 1.08 3.76 7.68
N SER A 57 1.52 3.32 8.86
CA SER A 57 2.55 2.30 9.00
C SER A 57 2.07 1.16 9.90
N THR A 58 2.39 -0.07 9.53
CA THR A 58 2.17 -1.27 10.34
C THR A 58 3.49 -1.96 10.57
N ARG A 59 3.90 -2.07 11.84
CA ARG A 59 5.08 -2.84 12.26
C ARG A 59 4.65 -4.21 12.74
N TYR A 60 5.42 -5.23 12.36
CA TYR A 60 5.19 -6.62 12.71
C TYR A 60 6.35 -7.13 13.56
N TYR A 61 5.99 -7.77 14.67
CA TYR A 61 6.95 -8.27 15.65
C TYR A 61 6.98 -9.81 15.66
N ALA A 62 8.11 -10.38 16.06
CA ALA A 62 8.29 -11.84 16.13
C ALA A 62 7.35 -12.53 17.14
N SER A 63 6.78 -11.76 18.07
CA SER A 63 5.80 -12.15 19.09
C SER A 63 4.34 -12.12 18.62
N ASP A 64 4.11 -12.04 17.30
CA ASP A 64 2.79 -11.81 16.66
C ASP A 64 2.09 -10.51 17.11
N GLU A 65 2.87 -9.57 17.63
CA GLU A 65 2.39 -8.24 17.96
C GLU A 65 2.39 -7.39 16.69
N MET A 66 1.48 -6.42 16.64
CA MET A 66 1.40 -5.45 15.56
C MET A 66 1.24 -4.04 16.12
N HIS A 67 1.89 -3.09 15.47
CA HIS A 67 1.76 -1.67 15.82
C HIS A 67 1.39 -0.87 14.59
N PHE A 68 0.14 -0.42 14.57
CA PHE A 68 -0.42 0.45 13.56
C PHE A 68 -0.24 1.90 13.98
N SER A 69 0.07 2.78 13.04
CA SER A 69 0.22 4.23 13.30
C SER A 69 -0.22 5.04 12.08
N TRP A 70 -1.10 6.04 12.29
CA TRP A 70 -1.57 6.97 11.26
C TRP A 70 -2.01 8.29 11.94
N ASP A 71 -1.75 9.45 11.33
CA ASP A 71 -2.21 10.76 11.83
C ASP A 71 -1.99 11.01 13.35
N GLY A 72 -0.89 10.49 13.89
CA GLY A 72 -0.57 10.52 15.32
C GLY A 72 -1.41 9.60 16.22
N GLN A 73 -2.36 8.87 15.65
CA GLN A 73 -3.08 7.76 16.27
C GLN A 73 -2.27 6.48 16.16
N GLN A 74 -2.42 5.60 17.14
CA GLN A 74 -1.71 4.33 17.19
C GLN A 74 -2.58 3.23 17.78
N VAL A 75 -2.41 2.01 17.27
CA VAL A 75 -2.98 0.79 17.82
C VAL A 75 -1.85 -0.20 18.03
N LEU A 76 -1.69 -0.65 19.26
CA LEU A 76 -0.76 -1.71 19.62
C LEU A 76 -1.57 -2.95 19.96
N THR A 77 -1.43 -4.00 19.14
CA THR A 77 -1.98 -5.32 19.43
C THR A 77 -0.87 -6.18 19.98
N LEU A 78 -1.03 -6.59 21.23
CA LEU A 78 -0.20 -7.60 21.85
C LEU A 78 -0.84 -8.99 21.63
N CYS A 79 -0.09 -10.03 21.98
CA CYS A 79 -0.56 -11.41 22.07
C CYS A 79 -1.92 -11.58 22.79
N GLU A 80 -2.63 -12.64 22.42
CA GLU A 80 -3.96 -13.00 22.95
C GLU A 80 -5.03 -11.90 22.87
N GLY A 81 -4.88 -10.93 21.96
CA GLY A 81 -5.90 -9.91 21.69
C GLY A 81 -5.89 -8.71 22.65
N ALA A 82 -4.80 -8.52 23.39
CA ALA A 82 -4.61 -7.34 24.23
C ALA A 82 -4.30 -6.11 23.37
N VAL A 83 -5.29 -5.24 23.21
CA VAL A 83 -5.22 -4.11 22.29
C VAL A 83 -5.25 -2.78 23.04
N TYR A 84 -4.31 -1.91 22.69
CA TYR A 84 -4.12 -0.60 23.28
C TYR A 84 -4.19 0.49 22.21
N LEU A 85 -4.95 1.54 22.48
CA LEU A 85 -5.14 2.67 21.58
C LEU A 85 -4.41 3.90 22.13
N ARG A 86 -3.75 4.67 21.28
CA ARG A 86 -3.19 5.97 21.64
C ARG A 86 -3.62 7.01 20.63
N PHE A 87 -4.03 8.16 21.15
CA PHE A 87 -4.42 9.31 20.34
C PHE A 87 -3.46 10.49 20.59
N PRO A 88 -3.38 11.46 19.67
CA PRO A 88 -2.63 12.68 19.88
C PRO A 88 -3.03 13.41 21.17
N GLU A 89 -2.05 14.02 21.84
CA GLU A 89 -2.28 14.79 23.07
C GLU A 89 -3.30 15.92 22.86
N GLY A 90 -4.10 16.21 23.88
CA GLY A 90 -5.12 17.27 23.84
C GLY A 90 -6.49 16.86 23.29
N LYS A 91 -6.67 15.60 22.86
CA LYS A 91 -8.00 15.03 22.56
C LYS A 91 -8.50 14.22 23.76
N PRO A 92 -9.33 14.79 24.67
CA PRO A 92 -9.96 14.00 25.72
C PRO A 92 -10.92 13.00 25.06
N MET A 93 -10.63 11.72 25.19
CA MET A 93 -11.41 10.66 24.56
C MET A 93 -11.88 9.67 25.62
N MET A 94 -13.08 9.92 26.17
CA MET A 94 -13.82 8.86 26.84
C MET A 94 -14.50 8.02 25.76
N LEU A 95 -13.79 7.00 25.28
CA LEU A 95 -14.33 6.06 24.30
C LEU A 95 -15.14 4.97 24.99
N THR A 96 -16.33 4.69 24.46
CA THR A 96 -17.09 3.48 24.78
C THR A 96 -16.33 2.24 24.30
N ALA A 97 -16.68 1.06 24.82
CA ALA A 97 -16.08 -0.20 24.37
C ALA A 97 -16.25 -0.42 22.86
N GLU A 98 -17.45 -0.13 22.33
CA GLU A 98 -17.76 -0.23 20.90
C GLU A 98 -16.89 0.72 20.05
N GLN A 99 -16.70 1.96 20.49
CA GLN A 99 -15.85 2.89 19.77
C GLN A 99 -14.38 2.43 19.75
N ARG A 100 -13.87 1.88 20.87
CA ARG A 100 -12.51 1.32 20.91
C ARG A 100 -12.36 0.17 19.92
N GLN A 101 -13.33 -0.73 19.85
CA GLN A 101 -13.35 -1.83 18.89
C GLN A 101 -13.36 -1.32 17.45
N MET A 102 -14.18 -0.31 17.16
CA MET A 102 -14.25 0.29 15.83
C MET A 102 -12.90 0.88 15.40
N PHE A 103 -12.19 1.59 16.29
CA PHE A 103 -10.86 2.13 15.99
C PHE A 103 -9.82 1.05 15.71
N ALA A 104 -9.77 0.00 16.54
CA ALA A 104 -8.86 -1.10 16.33
C ALA A 104 -9.15 -1.83 15.00
N TYR A 105 -10.42 -2.08 14.71
CA TYR A 105 -10.85 -2.69 13.46
C TYR A 105 -10.51 -1.82 12.26
N GLN A 106 -10.77 -0.52 12.32
CA GLN A 106 -10.43 0.43 11.26
C GLN A 106 -8.92 0.42 10.97
N ALA A 107 -8.06 0.45 12.00
CA ALA A 107 -6.61 0.40 11.81
C ALA A 107 -6.18 -0.87 11.05
N MET A 108 -6.69 -2.02 11.46
CA MET A 108 -6.39 -3.30 10.82
C MET A 108 -6.89 -3.33 9.37
N MET A 109 -8.14 -2.93 9.14
CA MET A 109 -8.74 -2.92 7.80
C MET A 109 -8.12 -1.89 6.87
N SER A 110 -7.66 -0.74 7.37
CA SER A 110 -6.91 0.22 6.56
C SER A 110 -5.56 -0.35 6.11
N SER A 111 -4.89 -1.17 6.94
CA SER A 111 -3.64 -1.85 6.56
C SER A 111 -3.89 -2.84 5.44
N LEU A 112 -4.84 -3.74 5.66
CA LEU A 112 -5.17 -4.80 4.71
C LEU A 112 -5.78 -4.24 3.43
N GLY A 113 -6.61 -3.21 3.55
CA GLY A 113 -7.25 -2.54 2.42
C GLY A 113 -6.25 -1.87 1.48
N ALA A 114 -5.18 -1.27 1.99
CA ALA A 114 -4.13 -0.69 1.16
C ALA A 114 -3.38 -1.77 0.35
N ILE A 115 -3.04 -2.88 0.98
CA ILE A 115 -2.39 -4.05 0.33
C ILE A 115 -3.32 -4.65 -0.72
N ALA A 116 -4.59 -4.86 -0.37
CA ALA A 116 -5.59 -5.38 -1.29
C ALA A 116 -5.81 -4.44 -2.50
N ALA A 117 -5.82 -3.12 -2.28
CA ALA A 117 -5.98 -2.15 -3.36
C ALA A 117 -4.82 -2.17 -4.35
N VAL A 118 -3.57 -2.28 -3.89
CA VAL A 118 -2.44 -2.43 -4.82
C VAL A 118 -2.44 -3.80 -5.48
N GLY A 119 -2.73 -4.87 -4.73
CA GLY A 119 -2.79 -6.24 -5.25
C GLY A 119 -3.87 -6.45 -6.32
N ALA A 120 -5.05 -5.86 -6.13
CA ALA A 120 -6.13 -5.90 -7.12
C ALA A 120 -5.72 -5.19 -8.43
N ALA A 121 -4.93 -4.11 -8.34
CA ALA A 121 -4.44 -3.41 -9.51
C ALA A 121 -3.24 -4.13 -10.18
N SER A 122 -2.33 -4.69 -9.40
CA SER A 122 -1.06 -5.23 -9.89
C SER A 122 -1.08 -6.71 -10.24
N GLY A 123 -2.09 -7.46 -9.76
CA GLY A 123 -2.08 -8.91 -9.77
C GLY A 123 -1.21 -9.51 -8.64
N GLU A 124 -1.13 -10.84 -8.61
CA GLU A 124 -0.47 -11.62 -7.55
C GLU A 124 1.07 -11.58 -7.64
N SER A 125 1.61 -11.51 -8.85
CA SER A 125 3.05 -11.49 -9.12
C SER A 125 3.50 -10.14 -9.65
N LEU A 126 4.55 -9.60 -9.02
CA LEU A 126 5.13 -8.30 -9.35
C LEU A 126 6.50 -8.49 -9.99
N GLU A 127 6.70 -7.90 -11.16
CA GLU A 127 8.04 -7.75 -11.70
C GLU A 127 8.75 -6.59 -11.00
N VAL A 128 9.97 -6.83 -10.52
CA VAL A 128 10.81 -5.82 -9.86
C VAL A 128 12.22 -5.90 -10.42
N ALA A 129 12.74 -4.78 -10.94
CA ALA A 129 14.09 -4.72 -11.45
C ALA A 129 15.14 -4.88 -10.34
N ALA A 130 16.17 -5.70 -10.59
CA ALA A 130 17.21 -6.00 -9.60
C ALA A 130 18.16 -4.82 -9.34
N ASP A 131 18.25 -3.85 -10.25
CA ASP A 131 19.11 -2.66 -10.13
C ASP A 131 18.44 -1.50 -9.38
N GLY A 132 17.22 -1.69 -8.87
CA GLY A 132 16.44 -0.68 -8.18
C GLY A 132 15.77 0.35 -9.11
N SER A 133 15.84 0.16 -10.43
CA SER A 133 15.04 0.93 -11.37
C SER A 133 13.54 0.62 -11.21
N GLY A 134 12.70 1.61 -11.54
CA GLY A 134 11.24 1.42 -11.53
C GLY A 134 10.77 0.66 -12.76
N THR A 135 9.94 -0.35 -12.57
CA THR A 135 9.20 -1.07 -13.62
C THR A 135 7.77 -0.55 -13.67
N ARG A 136 7.18 -0.51 -14.87
CA ARG A 136 5.83 0.01 -15.10
C ARG A 136 4.98 -0.99 -15.88
N SER A 137 3.75 -1.21 -15.44
CA SER A 137 2.78 -2.11 -16.07
C SER A 137 1.38 -1.52 -16.04
N ALA A 138 0.52 -2.00 -16.94
CA ALA A 138 -0.91 -1.74 -16.86
C ALA A 138 -1.57 -2.77 -15.95
N GLY A 139 -2.54 -2.32 -15.17
CA GLY A 139 -3.33 -3.13 -14.25
C GLY A 139 -4.82 -3.02 -14.51
N GLU A 140 -5.59 -4.07 -14.24
CA GLU A 140 -7.06 -4.05 -14.32
C GLU A 140 -7.66 -4.75 -13.10
N SER A 141 -8.70 -4.14 -12.51
CA SER A 141 -9.50 -4.74 -11.44
C SER A 141 -10.98 -4.70 -11.85
N PRO A 142 -11.73 -5.82 -11.73
CA PRO A 142 -13.16 -5.82 -12.03
C PRO A 142 -13.95 -5.03 -11.00
N TRP A 143 -15.04 -4.40 -11.44
CA TRP A 143 -16.11 -3.87 -10.60
C TRP A 143 -17.47 -4.34 -11.13
N ALA A 144 -18.57 -3.98 -10.44
CA ALA A 144 -19.90 -4.52 -10.71
C ALA A 144 -20.34 -4.48 -12.19
N TYR A 145 -19.93 -3.47 -12.95
CA TYR A 145 -20.34 -3.27 -14.35
C TYR A 145 -19.18 -3.07 -15.33
N GLY A 146 -17.96 -3.47 -14.97
CA GLY A 146 -16.83 -3.44 -15.90
C GLY A 146 -15.47 -3.52 -15.23
N VAL A 147 -14.53 -2.68 -15.67
CA VAL A 147 -13.14 -2.71 -15.19
C VAL A 147 -12.64 -1.32 -14.79
N GLU A 148 -11.89 -1.28 -13.69
CA GLU A 148 -11.04 -0.15 -13.31
C GLU A 148 -9.65 -0.40 -13.88
N ARG A 149 -9.06 0.59 -14.55
CA ARG A 149 -7.70 0.49 -15.11
C ARG A 149 -6.72 1.29 -14.29
N PHE A 150 -5.51 0.75 -14.19
CA PHE A 150 -4.45 1.29 -13.37
C PHE A 150 -3.14 1.37 -14.15
N ASP A 151 -2.36 2.37 -13.77
CA ASP A 151 -0.93 2.43 -14.02
C ASP A 151 -0.21 1.98 -12.76
N VAL A 152 0.54 0.88 -12.86
CA VAL A 152 1.24 0.26 -11.74
C VAL A 152 2.73 0.47 -11.91
N THR A 153 3.39 0.97 -10.87
CA THR A 153 4.85 1.08 -10.80
C THR A 153 5.37 0.27 -9.63
N THR A 154 6.40 -0.53 -9.88
CA THR A 154 7.09 -1.33 -8.87
C THR A 154 8.57 -0.96 -8.83
N GLN A 155 9.17 -0.97 -7.65
CA GLN A 155 10.58 -0.59 -7.49
C GLN A 155 11.20 -1.27 -6.27
N ARG A 156 12.43 -1.75 -6.40
CA ARG A 156 13.25 -2.12 -5.24
C ARG A 156 13.95 -0.89 -4.67
N MET A 157 13.71 -0.62 -3.41
CA MET A 157 14.28 0.50 -2.67
C MET A 157 15.73 0.20 -2.26
N PRO A 158 16.55 1.22 -1.95
CA PRO A 158 17.97 1.02 -1.59
C PRO A 158 18.20 0.15 -0.33
N ASP A 159 17.23 0.10 0.58
CA ASP A 159 17.23 -0.75 1.77
C ASP A 159 16.71 -2.18 1.50
N GLY A 160 16.36 -2.49 0.26
CA GLY A 160 15.82 -3.78 -0.16
C GLY A 160 14.30 -3.87 -0.15
N ALA A 161 13.60 -2.89 0.44
CA ALA A 161 12.15 -2.86 0.48
C ALA A 161 11.54 -2.81 -0.93
N VAL A 162 10.31 -3.31 -1.07
CA VAL A 162 9.58 -3.26 -2.34
C VAL A 162 8.53 -2.17 -2.27
N ARG A 163 8.58 -1.22 -3.19
CA ARG A 163 7.54 -0.23 -3.41
C ARG A 163 6.61 -0.68 -4.53
N VAL A 164 5.31 -0.57 -4.30
CA VAL A 164 4.24 -0.77 -5.28
C VAL A 164 3.35 0.45 -5.25
N HIS A 165 3.15 1.10 -6.39
CA HIS A 165 2.30 2.26 -6.54
C HIS A 165 1.28 2.00 -7.65
N SER A 166 -0.01 2.00 -7.33
CA SER A 166 -1.10 1.89 -8.29
C SER A 166 -1.85 3.22 -8.41
N ARG A 167 -2.02 3.71 -9.62
CA ARG A 167 -2.81 4.92 -9.92
C ARG A 167 -3.93 4.58 -10.88
N LYS A 168 -5.16 4.92 -10.50
CA LYS A 168 -6.33 4.73 -11.36
C LYS A 168 -6.27 5.69 -12.55
N THR A 169 -6.35 5.14 -13.76
CA THR A 169 -6.30 5.88 -15.01
C THR A 169 -7.65 5.95 -15.72
N GLU A 170 -8.51 4.95 -15.51
CA GLU A 170 -9.80 4.87 -16.18
C GLU A 170 -10.80 4.03 -15.37
N ILE A 171 -12.09 4.30 -15.54
CA ILE A 171 -13.18 3.42 -15.15
C ILE A 171 -14.00 3.15 -16.40
N VAL A 172 -14.10 1.87 -16.78
CA VAL A 172 -14.80 1.44 -17.99
C VAL A 172 -16.05 0.68 -17.56
N ASN A 173 -17.21 1.15 -18.02
CA ASN A 173 -18.46 0.40 -17.96
C ASN A 173 -18.54 -0.47 -19.24
N THR A 174 -18.66 -1.78 -19.05
CA THR A 174 -18.80 -2.77 -20.14
C THR A 174 -20.20 -3.37 -20.20
N THR A 175 -21.08 -3.01 -19.26
CA THR A 175 -22.45 -3.50 -19.19
C THR A 175 -23.31 -2.78 -20.24
N PRO A 176 -24.14 -3.53 -21.00
CA PRO A 176 -25.08 -2.92 -21.93
C PRO A 176 -26.06 -1.97 -21.22
N PRO A 177 -26.65 -0.99 -21.96
CA PRO A 177 -27.71 -0.16 -21.41
C PRO A 177 -28.86 -1.01 -20.86
N ALA A 178 -29.37 -0.63 -19.69
CA ALA A 178 -30.51 -1.29 -19.06
C ALA A 178 -31.76 -1.16 -19.95
N ARG A 179 -32.60 -2.19 -19.95
CA ARG A 179 -33.90 -2.18 -20.62
C ARG A 179 -34.99 -1.65 -19.68
N PRO A 180 -36.10 -1.12 -20.21
CA PRO A 180 -37.18 -0.56 -19.39
C PRO A 180 -37.82 -1.54 -18.40
N ASP A 181 -37.71 -2.84 -18.65
CA ASP A 181 -38.26 -3.93 -17.85
C ASP A 181 -37.22 -4.62 -16.95
N ASP A 182 -35.97 -4.16 -16.96
CA ASP A 182 -34.92 -4.72 -16.10
C ASP A 182 -35.18 -4.36 -14.64
N MET A 183 -35.26 -5.40 -13.80
CA MET A 183 -35.44 -5.26 -12.35
C MET A 183 -34.10 -5.19 -11.58
N PHE A 184 -32.97 -5.42 -12.26
CA PHE A 184 -31.61 -5.40 -11.71
C PHE A 184 -30.65 -4.73 -12.70
N SER A 185 -29.54 -4.17 -12.22
CA SER A 185 -28.57 -3.47 -13.08
C SER A 185 -29.19 -2.29 -13.85
N THR A 186 -30.20 -1.64 -13.25
CA THR A 186 -30.83 -0.43 -13.79
C THR A 186 -29.81 0.70 -13.92
N GLU A 187 -30.12 1.74 -14.70
CA GLU A 187 -29.23 2.91 -14.81
C GLU A 187 -28.93 3.54 -13.44
N ASP A 188 -29.93 3.59 -12.56
CA ASP A 188 -29.77 4.10 -11.19
C ASP A 188 -28.85 3.21 -10.34
N ASP A 189 -28.96 1.88 -10.45
CA ASP A 189 -28.09 0.93 -9.75
C ASP A 189 -26.64 1.05 -10.26
N GLN A 190 -26.46 1.12 -11.58
CA GLN A 190 -25.15 1.33 -12.19
C GLN A 190 -24.51 2.65 -11.76
N ALA A 191 -25.28 3.74 -11.75
CA ALA A 191 -24.81 5.04 -11.30
C ALA A 191 -24.45 5.03 -9.80
N ALA A 192 -25.27 4.37 -8.97
CA ALA A 192 -24.98 4.21 -7.54
C ALA A 192 -23.67 3.45 -7.31
N ARG A 193 -23.46 2.31 -7.99
CA ARG A 193 -22.20 1.55 -7.89
C ARG A 193 -21.00 2.31 -8.41
N LEU A 194 -21.16 3.06 -9.51
CA LEU A 194 -20.09 3.91 -10.03
C LEU A 194 -19.69 4.99 -9.02
N SER A 195 -20.64 5.54 -8.27
CA SER A 195 -20.38 6.56 -7.24
C SER A 195 -19.63 6.04 -6.01
N GLU A 196 -19.66 4.72 -5.77
CA GLU A 196 -18.90 4.07 -4.69
C GLU A 196 -17.41 3.90 -5.03
N LEU A 197 -17.05 3.99 -6.32
CA LEU A 197 -15.68 3.84 -6.77
C LEU A 197 -14.85 5.10 -6.51
N ALA A 198 -13.59 4.92 -6.13
CA ALA A 198 -12.65 6.03 -6.06
C ALA A 198 -12.50 6.69 -7.44
N PRO A 199 -12.37 8.02 -7.53
CA PRO A 199 -12.33 8.70 -8.82
C PRO A 199 -11.05 8.38 -9.60
N VAL A 200 -11.07 8.59 -10.91
CA VAL A 200 -9.87 8.55 -11.75
C VAL A 200 -8.82 9.53 -11.21
N GLY A 201 -7.56 9.11 -11.18
CA GLY A 201 -6.46 9.87 -10.59
C GLY A 201 -6.19 9.57 -9.12
N SER A 202 -7.10 8.87 -8.42
CA SER A 202 -6.81 8.27 -7.11
C SER A 202 -5.64 7.28 -7.21
N TRP A 203 -4.89 7.16 -6.12
CA TRP A 203 -3.74 6.26 -6.07
C TRP A 203 -3.49 5.71 -4.67
N THR A 204 -2.86 4.54 -4.64
CA THR A 204 -2.39 3.88 -3.42
C THR A 204 -0.95 3.44 -3.62
N GLU A 205 -0.13 3.65 -2.62
CA GLU A 205 1.27 3.20 -2.55
C GLU A 205 1.44 2.31 -1.32
N VAL A 206 2.16 1.21 -1.48
CA VAL A 206 2.60 0.34 -0.40
C VAL A 206 4.10 0.14 -0.51
N ILE A 207 4.82 0.28 0.60
CA ILE A 207 6.23 -0.07 0.74
C ILE A 207 6.33 -1.22 1.73
N VAL A 208 6.84 -2.36 1.27
CA VAL A 208 6.97 -3.59 2.04
C VAL A 208 8.43 -3.78 2.39
N HIS A 209 8.74 -3.68 3.68
CA HIS A 209 10.06 -3.94 4.23
C HIS A 209 10.17 -5.40 4.65
N GLU A 210 10.60 -6.24 3.69
CA GLU A 210 10.90 -7.65 3.91
C GLU A 210 12.09 -7.82 4.86
N GLY A 211 12.09 -8.91 5.63
CA GLY A 211 13.19 -9.25 6.53
C GLY A 211 12.71 -9.92 7.81
N PRO A 212 13.63 -10.25 8.74
CA PRO A 212 13.20 -10.77 10.03
C PRO A 212 12.26 -9.77 10.70
N ARG A 213 11.14 -10.26 11.22
CA ARG A 213 10.23 -9.45 12.03
C ARG A 213 11.00 -8.76 13.15
N LEU A 214 10.50 -7.60 13.56
CA LEU A 214 11.13 -6.84 14.62
C LEU A 214 11.19 -7.67 15.91
N PRO A 215 12.24 -7.50 16.74
CA PRO A 215 12.23 -8.02 18.10
C PRO A 215 11.00 -7.49 18.84
N HIS A 216 10.47 -8.24 19.80
CA HIS A 216 9.30 -7.88 20.60
C HIS A 216 9.25 -6.39 21.01
N VAL A 217 8.05 -5.83 21.16
CA VAL A 217 7.91 -4.46 21.68
C VAL A 217 8.59 -4.36 23.04
N ASP A 218 9.39 -3.32 23.25
CA ASP A 218 10.18 -3.13 24.48
C ASP A 218 9.28 -3.31 25.73
N PRO A 219 9.56 -4.30 26.62
CA PRO A 219 8.77 -4.51 27.82
C PRO A 219 8.71 -3.28 28.74
N ALA A 220 9.72 -2.41 28.69
CA ALA A 220 9.78 -1.18 29.48
C ALA A 220 8.99 -0.02 28.85
N MET A 221 8.44 -0.19 27.64
CA MET A 221 7.61 0.82 26.99
C MET A 221 6.42 1.18 27.88
N SER A 222 6.33 2.46 28.24
CA SER A 222 5.25 3.01 29.04
C SER A 222 3.93 3.00 28.26
N LEU A 223 2.89 2.48 28.91
CA LEU A 223 1.49 2.53 28.45
C LEU A 223 0.73 3.73 29.03
N LYS A 224 1.42 4.66 29.69
CA LYS A 224 0.81 5.94 30.09
C LYS A 224 0.22 6.67 28.89
N GLY A 225 -1.06 7.04 28.97
CA GLY A 225 -1.80 7.70 27.90
C GLY A 225 -2.35 6.76 26.81
N TRP A 226 -2.13 5.45 26.95
CA TRP A 226 -2.80 4.44 26.15
C TRP A 226 -4.12 4.04 26.80
N ILE A 227 -5.10 3.71 25.98
CA ILE A 227 -6.43 3.26 26.37
C ILE A 227 -6.50 1.76 26.09
N SER A 228 -6.65 0.95 27.13
CA SER A 228 -6.90 -0.49 26.98
C SER A 228 -8.29 -0.73 26.39
N MET A 229 -8.38 -1.75 25.54
CA MET A 229 -9.66 -2.27 25.06
C MET A 229 -10.44 -3.02 26.15
N GLY A 230 -9.74 -3.58 27.14
CA GLY A 230 -10.33 -4.20 28.32
C GLY A 230 -10.38 -3.26 29.53
N ASP A 231 -10.71 -3.84 30.69
CA ASP A 231 -10.69 -3.14 31.98
C ASP A 231 -9.29 -3.09 32.61
N ASP A 232 -8.33 -3.82 32.04
CA ASP A 232 -6.95 -3.90 32.53
C ASP A 232 -6.19 -2.59 32.31
N GLN A 233 -5.45 -2.17 33.34
CA GLN A 233 -4.61 -0.97 33.33
C GLN A 233 -3.15 -1.31 33.62
N ALA A 234 -2.47 -1.88 32.62
CA ALA A 234 -1.02 -2.06 32.69
C ALA A 234 -0.29 -0.72 32.58
N ALA A 235 0.77 -0.52 33.36
CA ALA A 235 1.61 0.67 33.25
C ALA A 235 2.67 0.52 32.14
N THR A 236 3.06 -0.72 31.80
CA THR A 236 4.06 -1.05 30.79
C THR A 236 3.63 -2.21 29.91
N VAL A 237 4.25 -2.35 28.73
CA VAL A 237 4.04 -3.50 27.83
C VAL A 237 4.38 -4.82 28.54
N GLY A 238 5.44 -4.87 29.33
CA GLY A 238 5.81 -6.07 30.08
C GLY A 238 4.76 -6.48 31.13
N GLU A 239 4.08 -5.52 31.75
CA GLU A 239 2.95 -5.79 32.64
C GLU A 239 1.72 -6.26 31.87
N ALA A 240 1.39 -5.60 30.75
CA ALA A 240 0.29 -6.00 29.88
C ALA A 240 0.44 -7.45 29.43
N ARG A 241 1.64 -7.84 28.98
CA ARG A 241 1.96 -9.22 28.61
C ARG A 241 1.67 -10.21 29.74
N LYS A 242 2.06 -9.88 30.99
CA LYS A 242 1.81 -10.75 32.14
C LYS A 242 0.31 -10.90 32.44
N LEU A 243 -0.45 -9.80 32.37
CA LEU A 243 -1.90 -9.82 32.59
C LEU A 243 -2.62 -10.70 31.55
N HIS A 244 -2.19 -10.59 30.29
CA HIS A 244 -2.77 -11.31 29.16
C HIS A 244 -2.04 -12.63 28.83
N LYS A 245 -1.23 -13.16 29.75
CA LYS A 245 -0.56 -14.47 29.63
C LYS A 245 0.25 -14.68 28.34
N CYS A 246 0.75 -13.58 27.79
CA CYS A 246 1.69 -13.57 26.70
C CYS A 246 2.98 -14.33 27.07
N LYS A 247 3.46 -15.15 26.15
CA LYS A 247 4.72 -15.90 26.29
C LYS A 247 5.94 -15.05 25.97
#